data_AF-A0A2P0QLC2-F1
#
_entry.id   AF-A0A2P0QLC2-F1
#
_cell.length_a   1.000
_cell.length_b   1.000
_cell.length_c   1.000
_cell.angle_alpha   90.00
_cell.angle_beta   90.00
_cell.angle_gamma   90.00
#
_symmetry.space_group_name_H-M   'P 1'
#
loop_
_entity.id
_entity.type
_entity.pdbx_description
1 polymer ?
#
loop_
_entity_poly.entity_id
_entity_poly.type
_entity_poly.pdbx_seq_one_letter_code
_entity_poly.pdbx_strand_id
1 'polypeptide(L)'
;VFATNPALRKRWMHDPTPEVSLAILERLCGEIDVYAAAVVLPGINDGAVLEHTCEWLEERGAQGLILMRFANATEQGLILGNAPIIKGQQVQSVESFRDTVTNLRKKFRMKISGTPLWDPEIGSPFTIRHEPALIKKLPQVQRRA
;
A
#
# COMPACT_ATOMS: atom_id res chain seq x y z
N VAL A 1 -3.80 6.66 4.99
CA VAL A 1 -5.04 7.08 4.29
C VAL A 1 -5.67 5.85 3.64
N PHE A 2 -6.73 5.29 4.22
CA PHE A 2 -7.39 4.10 3.64
C PHE A 2 -8.15 4.46 2.35
N ALA A 3 -8.95 5.51 2.39
CA ALA A 3 -9.60 6.13 1.24
C ALA A 3 -9.88 7.60 1.59
N THR A 4 -10.09 8.44 0.58
CA THR A 4 -10.58 9.83 0.75
C THR A 4 -12.10 9.94 0.72
N ASN A 5 -12.80 8.81 0.53
CA ASN A 5 -14.25 8.72 0.74
C ASN A 5 -14.57 8.50 2.23
N PRO A 6 -15.25 9.46 2.91
CA PRO A 6 -15.57 9.35 4.34
C PRO A 6 -16.42 8.11 4.69
N ALA A 7 -17.34 7.70 3.81
CA ALA A 7 -18.22 6.55 4.05
C ALA A 7 -17.44 5.23 4.10
N LEU A 8 -16.42 5.07 3.24
CA LEU A 8 -15.55 3.90 3.27
C LEU A 8 -14.71 3.86 4.56
N ARG A 9 -14.21 5.02 5.00
CA ARG A 9 -13.47 5.12 6.27
C ARG A 9 -14.35 4.75 7.46
N LYS A 10 -15.57 5.30 7.54
CA LYS A 10 -16.51 4.99 8.63
C LYS A 10 -16.84 3.50 8.69
N ARG A 11 -17.06 2.87 7.52
CA ARG A 11 -17.43 1.46 7.43
C ARG A 11 -16.29 0.51 7.73
N TRP A 12 -15.11 0.75 7.14
CA TRP A 12 -14.01 -0.23 7.13
C TRP A 12 -12.89 0.08 8.12
N MET A 13 -12.72 1.36 8.48
CA MET A 13 -11.74 1.79 9.49
C MET A 13 -12.38 2.11 10.83
N HIS A 14 -13.72 2.08 10.92
CA HIS A 14 -14.48 2.54 12.09
C HIS A 14 -14.08 3.95 12.55
N ASP A 15 -13.69 4.81 11.59
CA ASP A 15 -13.34 6.20 11.85
C ASP A 15 -14.59 6.94 12.35
N PRO A 16 -14.60 7.46 13.60
CA PRO A 16 -15.78 8.08 14.17
C PRO A 16 -16.10 9.44 13.52
N THR A 17 -15.08 10.09 12.95
CA THR A 17 -15.16 11.45 12.39
C THR A 17 -14.31 11.55 11.12
N PRO A 18 -14.68 10.83 10.04
CA PRO A 18 -13.83 10.70 8.86
C PRO A 18 -13.64 12.03 8.12
N GLU A 19 -14.61 12.94 8.16
CA GLU A 19 -14.51 14.29 7.59
C GLU A 19 -13.43 15.12 8.30
N VAL A 20 -13.36 15.03 9.64
CA VAL A 20 -12.35 15.72 10.44
C VAL A 20 -10.95 15.15 10.16
N SER A 21 -10.83 13.82 10.09
CA SER A 21 -9.59 13.14 9.75
C SER A 21 -9.05 13.58 8.38
N LEU A 22 -9.92 13.75 7.39
CA LEU A 22 -9.53 14.21 6.05
C LEU A 22 -9.20 15.71 6.01
N ALA A 23 -9.94 16.55 6.74
CA ALA A 23 -9.63 17.98 6.85
C ALA A 23 -8.27 18.22 7.53
N ILE A 24 -7.91 17.42 8.54
CA ILE A 24 -6.58 17.48 9.15
C ILE A 24 -5.50 17.08 8.15
N LEU A 25 -5.71 16.00 7.40
CA LEU A 25 -4.77 15.56 6.37
C LEU A 25 -4.56 16.63 5.29
N GLU A 26 -5.62 17.25 4.81
CA GLU A 26 -5.55 18.35 3.84
C GLU A 26 -4.71 19.52 4.36
N ARG A 27 -4.96 19.93 5.61
CA ARG A 27 -4.13 20.97 6.27
C ARG A 27 -2.67 20.56 6.36
N LEU A 28 -2.38 19.32 6.74
CA LEU A 28 -0.99 18.85 6.81
C LEU A 28 -0.31 18.86 5.45
N CYS A 29 -1.00 18.48 4.37
CA CYS A 29 -0.41 18.49 3.03
C CYS A 29 -0.05 19.92 2.55
N GLY A 30 -0.76 20.94 3.05
CA GLY A 30 -0.44 22.35 2.76
C GLY A 30 0.69 22.94 3.61
N GLU A 31 1.06 22.30 4.72
CA GLU A 31 1.98 22.86 5.73
C GLU A 31 3.32 22.10 5.82
N ILE A 32 3.33 20.80 5.49
CA ILE A 32 4.51 19.93 5.61
C ILE A 32 4.59 18.89 4.49
N ASP A 33 5.77 18.28 4.32
CA ASP A 33 5.97 17.16 3.40
C ASP A 33 5.27 15.89 3.90
N VAL A 34 4.06 15.64 3.38
CA VAL A 34 3.26 14.47 3.75
C VAL A 34 3.63 13.27 2.88
N TYR A 35 3.99 12.16 3.54
CA TYR A 35 4.04 10.83 2.96
C TYR A 35 2.93 9.97 3.56
N ALA A 36 1.92 9.65 2.76
CA ALA A 36 0.79 8.84 3.19
C ALA A 36 1.09 7.34 3.06
N ALA A 37 0.34 6.51 3.79
CA ALA A 37 0.37 5.06 3.65
C ALA A 37 -1.06 4.50 3.58
N ALA A 38 -1.31 3.51 2.71
CA ALA A 38 -2.63 2.93 2.49
C ALA A 38 -2.56 1.40 2.39
N VAL A 39 -3.36 0.67 3.17
CA VAL A 39 -3.59 -0.76 2.93
C VAL A 39 -4.60 -0.89 1.79
N VAL A 40 -4.27 -1.67 0.76
CA VAL A 40 -5.13 -1.90 -0.40
C VAL A 40 -5.93 -3.19 -0.19
N LEU A 41 -7.23 -3.03 -0.01
CA LEU A 41 -8.20 -4.09 0.22
C LEU A 41 -9.03 -4.32 -1.06
N PRO A 42 -8.88 -5.48 -1.73
CA PRO A 42 -9.50 -5.73 -3.02
C PRO A 42 -11.03 -5.65 -3.00
N GLY A 43 -11.61 -4.94 -3.98
CA GLY A 43 -13.05 -4.70 -4.10
C GLY A 43 -13.62 -3.64 -3.14
N ILE A 44 -12.77 -2.96 -2.36
CA ILE A 44 -13.20 -2.01 -1.32
C ILE A 44 -12.58 -0.63 -1.53
N ASN A 45 -11.25 -0.55 -1.53
CA ASN A 45 -10.52 0.71 -1.74
C ASN A 45 -9.42 0.59 -2.81
N ASP A 46 -9.58 -0.35 -3.75
CA ASP A 46 -8.75 -0.49 -4.94
C ASP A 46 -9.41 0.16 -6.18
N GLY A 47 -8.80 -0.02 -7.36
CA GLY A 47 -9.33 0.49 -8.63
C GLY A 47 -9.62 1.99 -8.61
N ALA A 48 -10.81 2.38 -9.05
CA ALA A 48 -11.22 3.78 -9.13
C ALA A 48 -11.19 4.52 -7.78
N VAL A 49 -11.46 3.83 -6.67
CA VAL A 49 -11.39 4.43 -5.32
C VAL A 49 -9.95 4.79 -4.98
N LEU A 50 -9.01 3.91 -5.31
CA LEU A 50 -7.59 4.16 -5.10
C LEU A 50 -7.07 5.27 -6.00
N GLU A 51 -7.49 5.30 -7.27
CA GLU A 51 -7.16 6.38 -8.20
C GLU A 51 -7.64 7.74 -7.69
N HIS A 52 -8.90 7.84 -7.25
CA HIS A 52 -9.43 9.07 -6.67
C HIS A 52 -8.71 9.46 -5.36
N THR A 53 -8.29 8.47 -4.56
CA THR A 53 -7.48 8.73 -3.37
C THR A 53 -6.11 9.30 -3.73
N CYS A 54 -5.49 8.82 -4.81
CA CYS A 54 -4.21 9.33 -5.31
C CYS A 54 -4.34 10.76 -5.85
N GLU A 55 -5.37 11.01 -6.66
CA GLU A 55 -5.69 12.34 -7.20
C GLU A 55 -5.89 13.36 -6.08
N TRP A 56 -6.74 13.02 -5.10
CA TRP A 56 -7.03 13.90 -3.97
C TRP A 56 -5.77 14.25 -3.16
N LEU A 57 -4.87 13.29 -2.95
CA LEU A 57 -3.59 13.48 -2.24
C LEU A 57 -2.63 14.37 -3.01
N GLU A 58 -2.48 14.12 -4.31
CA GLU A 58 -1.60 14.90 -5.18
C GLU A 58 -2.06 16.36 -5.30
N GLU A 59 -3.37 16.58 -5.49
CA GLU A 59 -3.98 17.92 -5.53
C GLU A 59 -3.71 18.74 -4.27
N ARG A 60 -3.53 18.08 -3.12
CA ARG A 60 -3.34 18.73 -1.82
C ARG A 60 -1.88 18.86 -1.42
N GLY A 61 -0.95 18.36 -2.22
CA GLY A 61 0.49 18.54 -2.00
C GLY A 61 1.20 17.38 -1.31
N ALA A 62 0.59 16.20 -1.22
CA ALA A 62 1.29 15.02 -0.70
C ALA A 62 2.51 14.69 -1.57
N GLN A 63 3.65 14.42 -0.93
CA GLN A 63 4.91 14.09 -1.61
C GLN A 63 4.99 12.62 -2.01
N GLY A 64 4.25 11.74 -1.30
CA GLY A 64 4.14 10.35 -1.71
C GLY A 64 3.09 9.51 -0.99
N LEU A 65 2.89 8.31 -1.53
CA LEU A 65 1.97 7.30 -1.06
C LEU A 65 2.62 5.91 -1.07
N ILE A 66 2.67 5.29 0.11
CA ILE A 66 3.10 3.91 0.30
C ILE A 66 1.87 3.01 0.31
N LEU A 67 1.72 2.18 -0.71
CA LEU A 67 0.67 1.18 -0.79
C LEU A 67 1.11 -0.09 -0.09
N MET A 68 0.23 -0.72 0.66
CA MET A 68 0.51 -1.95 1.39
C MET A 68 -0.46 -3.04 0.92
N ARG A 69 0.07 -4.15 0.42
CA ARG A 69 -0.75 -5.28 -0.01
C ARG A 69 -1.44 -5.89 1.19
N PHE A 70 -2.77 -6.00 1.15
CA PHE A 70 -3.53 -6.62 2.23
C PHE A 70 -3.13 -8.09 2.42
N ALA A 71 -2.91 -8.46 3.68
CA ALA A 71 -2.64 -9.83 4.12
C ALA A 71 -3.87 -10.36 4.86
N ASN A 72 -4.34 -11.53 4.46
CA ASN A 72 -5.51 -12.21 5.03
C ASN A 72 -5.23 -13.68 5.40
N ALA A 73 -3.97 -14.11 5.33
CA ALA A 73 -3.54 -15.47 5.66
C ALA A 73 -2.17 -15.47 6.33
N THR A 74 -1.87 -16.52 7.12
CA THR A 74 -0.65 -16.62 7.94
C THR A 74 0.63 -16.51 7.11
N GLU A 75 0.66 -17.16 5.94
CA GLU A 75 1.77 -17.14 4.99
C GLU A 75 2.05 -15.75 4.39
N GLN A 76 1.15 -14.78 4.59
CA GLN A 76 1.30 -13.40 4.14
C GLN A 76 1.87 -12.47 5.23
N GLY A 77 2.39 -13.03 6.32
CA GLY A 77 3.01 -12.28 7.42
C GLY A 77 2.14 -12.10 8.65
N LEU A 78 0.96 -12.75 8.71
CA LEU A 78 0.10 -12.77 9.89
C LEU A 78 0.59 -13.80 10.93
N ILE A 79 1.87 -13.70 11.30
CA ILE A 79 2.62 -14.73 12.06
C ILE A 79 2.12 -14.88 13.50
N LEU A 80 1.54 -13.82 14.08
CA LEU A 80 1.22 -13.76 15.51
C LEU A 80 -0.30 -13.86 15.82
N GLY A 81 -1.13 -14.26 14.85
CA GLY A 81 -2.58 -14.52 15.06
C GLY A 81 -3.41 -13.31 15.52
N ASN A 82 -2.83 -12.12 15.45
CA ASN A 82 -3.28 -10.85 16.01
C ASN A 82 -3.77 -9.87 14.94
N ALA A 83 -4.04 -10.36 13.73
CA ALA A 83 -4.50 -9.55 12.60
C ALA A 83 -5.88 -10.00 12.13
N PRO A 84 -6.71 -9.07 11.63
CA PRO A 84 -8.07 -9.37 11.20
C PRO A 84 -8.04 -10.27 9.97
N ILE A 85 -8.39 -11.55 10.15
CA ILE A 85 -8.76 -12.42 9.03
C ILE A 85 -10.21 -12.10 8.67
N ILE A 86 -10.40 -11.45 7.52
CA ILE A 86 -11.73 -11.16 6.97
C ILE A 86 -12.20 -12.39 6.18
N LYS A 87 -13.19 -13.11 6.71
CA LYS A 87 -13.70 -14.33 6.09
C LYS A 87 -14.21 -14.06 4.66
N GLY A 88 -13.71 -14.82 3.70
CA GLY A 88 -14.12 -14.73 2.29
C GLY A 88 -13.52 -13.54 1.53
N GLN A 89 -12.70 -12.70 2.17
CA GLN A 89 -12.03 -11.60 1.50
C GLN A 89 -10.89 -12.11 0.62
N GLN A 90 -10.96 -11.76 -0.67
CA GLN A 90 -9.93 -12.08 -1.64
C GLN A 90 -8.68 -11.25 -1.39
N VAL A 91 -7.53 -11.85 -1.70
CA VAL A 91 -6.21 -11.21 -1.62
C VAL A 91 -5.65 -11.06 -3.03
N GLN A 92 -5.01 -9.92 -3.30
CA GLN A 92 -4.29 -9.74 -4.57
C GLN A 92 -3.03 -10.60 -4.61
N SER A 93 -2.71 -11.11 -5.80
CA SER A 93 -1.39 -11.68 -6.08
C SER A 93 -0.32 -10.60 -6.00
N VAL A 94 0.94 -11.03 -5.86
CA VAL A 94 2.09 -10.13 -5.83
C VAL A 94 2.22 -9.38 -7.16
N GLU A 95 2.01 -10.07 -8.28
CA GLU A 95 2.12 -9.53 -9.63
C GLU A 95 1.04 -8.48 -9.89
N SER A 96 -0.21 -8.79 -9.52
CA SER A 96 -1.33 -7.85 -9.66
C SER A 96 -1.13 -6.59 -8.82
N PHE A 97 -0.60 -6.74 -7.60
CA PHE A 97 -0.28 -5.60 -6.74
C PHE A 97 0.88 -4.75 -7.32
N ARG A 98 1.95 -5.40 -7.79
CA ARG A 98 3.07 -4.73 -8.48
C ARG A 98 2.59 -3.91 -9.68
N ASP A 99 1.72 -4.48 -10.50
CA ASP A 99 1.20 -3.83 -11.69
C ASP A 99 0.32 -2.63 -11.30
N THR A 100 -0.47 -2.75 -10.22
CA THR A 100 -1.25 -1.64 -9.64
C THR A 100 -0.34 -0.48 -9.21
N VAL A 101 0.70 -0.75 -8.41
CA VAL A 101 1.66 0.28 -7.96
C VAL A 101 2.33 0.95 -9.17
N THR A 102 2.75 0.15 -10.14
CA THR A 102 3.43 0.64 -11.36
C THR A 102 2.52 1.52 -12.20
N ASN A 103 1.25 1.14 -12.36
CA ASN A 103 0.28 1.90 -13.14
C ASN A 103 -0.10 3.23 -12.47
N LEU A 104 -0.27 3.24 -11.15
CA LEU A 104 -0.51 4.47 -10.40
C LEU A 104 0.70 5.41 -10.50
N ARG A 105 1.93 4.89 -10.35
CA ARG A 105 3.14 5.71 -10.49
C ARG A 105 3.26 6.37 -11.87
N LYS A 106 2.76 5.74 -12.93
CA LYS A 106 2.72 6.33 -14.29
C LYS A 106 1.68 7.45 -14.43
N LYS A 107 0.61 7.40 -13.63
CA LYS A 107 -0.51 8.37 -13.67
C LYS A 107 -0.24 9.62 -12.82
N PHE A 108 0.45 9.46 -11.70
CA PHE A 108 0.65 10.50 -10.70
C PHE A 108 2.12 10.92 -10.60
N ARG A 109 2.35 12.19 -10.23
CA ARG A 109 3.68 12.79 -10.05
C ARG A 109 4.28 12.49 -8.69
N MET A 110 3.45 12.43 -7.64
CA MET A 110 3.90 12.08 -6.29
C MET A 110 4.57 10.71 -6.28
N LYS A 111 5.47 10.49 -5.32
CA LYS A 111 6.15 9.20 -5.17
C LYS A 111 5.14 8.12 -4.80
N ILE A 112 5.10 7.01 -5.54
CA ILE A 112 4.24 5.86 -5.23
C ILE A 112 5.09 4.61 -5.15
N SER A 113 5.03 3.93 -4.00
CA SER A 113 5.73 2.67 -3.75
C SER A 113 4.80 1.64 -3.12
N GLY A 114 5.20 0.37 -3.14
CA GLY A 114 4.45 -0.76 -2.61
C GLY A 114 5.20 -1.49 -1.49
N THR A 115 4.47 -2.07 -0.55
CA THR A 115 4.97 -3.04 0.43
C THR A 115 4.24 -4.38 0.31
N PRO A 116 4.93 -5.54 0.37
CA PRO A 116 6.39 -5.72 0.41
C PRO A 116 7.17 -5.02 -0.72
N LEU A 117 8.44 -4.66 -0.45
CA LEU A 117 9.17 -3.58 -1.12
C LEU A 117 9.11 -3.68 -2.66
N TRP A 118 8.37 -2.77 -3.27
CA TRP A 118 8.41 -2.51 -4.70
C TRP A 118 8.47 -1.01 -4.90
N ASP A 119 9.58 -0.52 -5.44
CA ASP A 119 9.73 0.90 -5.77
C ASP A 119 10.04 1.03 -7.27
N PRO A 120 9.05 1.45 -8.08
CA PRO A 120 9.24 1.61 -9.53
C PRO A 120 10.31 2.64 -9.90
N GLU A 121 10.59 3.61 -9.03
CA GLU A 121 11.53 4.71 -9.31
C GLU A 121 12.98 4.22 -9.28
N ILE A 122 13.31 3.35 -8.33
CA ILE A 122 14.67 2.80 -8.16
C ILE A 122 14.80 1.36 -8.65
N GLY A 123 13.72 0.76 -9.17
CA GLY A 123 13.70 -0.61 -9.68
C GLY A 123 13.87 -1.67 -8.59
N SER A 124 13.51 -1.38 -7.34
CA SER A 124 13.70 -2.33 -6.22
C SER A 124 12.71 -3.50 -6.34
N PRO A 125 13.20 -4.76 -6.37
CA PRO A 125 12.33 -5.92 -6.60
C PRO A 125 11.59 -6.35 -5.33
N PHE A 126 10.35 -6.81 -5.51
CA PHE A 126 9.54 -7.44 -4.45
C PHE A 126 10.19 -8.70 -3.89
N THR A 127 10.82 -9.48 -4.77
CA THR A 127 11.55 -10.70 -4.43
C THR A 127 12.83 -10.78 -5.24
N ILE A 128 13.92 -11.14 -4.57
CA ILE A 128 15.19 -11.42 -5.24
C ILE A 128 15.24 -12.83 -5.83
N ARG A 129 14.18 -13.65 -5.68
CA ARG A 129 14.11 -15.04 -6.17
C ARG A 129 14.43 -15.16 -7.66
N HIS A 130 14.08 -14.15 -8.44
CA HIS A 130 14.28 -14.12 -9.89
C HIS A 130 15.48 -13.23 -10.30
N GLU A 131 16.35 -12.88 -9.34
CA GLU A 131 17.52 -12.02 -9.53
C GLU A 131 18.82 -12.81 -9.24
N PRO A 132 19.38 -13.56 -10.22
CA PRO A 132 20.49 -14.48 -9.99
C PRO A 132 21.72 -13.81 -9.38
N ALA A 133 21.98 -12.55 -9.75
CA ALA A 133 23.08 -11.76 -9.22
C ALA A 133 22.90 -11.41 -7.74
N LEU A 134 21.67 -11.18 -7.28
CA LEU A 134 21.35 -10.90 -5.88
C LEU A 134 21.32 -12.19 -5.04
N ILE A 135 20.80 -13.28 -5.60
CA ILE A 135 20.82 -14.61 -4.94
C ILE A 135 22.24 -15.05 -4.60
N LYS A 136 23.21 -14.81 -5.50
CA LYS A 136 24.64 -15.11 -5.25
C LYS A 136 25.24 -14.33 -4.08
N LYS A 137 24.63 -13.22 -3.65
CA LYS A 137 25.09 -12.43 -2.50
C LYS A 137 24.52 -12.94 -1.17
N LEU A 138 23.55 -13.86 -1.19
CA LEU A 138 22.99 -14.42 0.04
C LEU A 138 24.05 -15.28 0.76
N PRO A 139 24.07 -15.28 2.11
CA PRO A 139 24.96 -16.14 2.86
C PRO A 139 24.70 -17.62 2.53
N GLN A 140 25.76 -18.41 2.46
CA GLN A 140 25.62 -19.85 2.28
C GLN A 140 24.86 -20.45 3.48
N VAL A 141 23.89 -21.32 3.20
CA VAL A 141 23.13 -22.02 4.25
C VAL A 141 24.06 -23.01 4.94
N GLN A 142 24.57 -22.65 6.12
CA GLN A 142 25.55 -23.48 6.85
C GLN A 142 24.90 -24.56 7.72
N ARG A 143 23.61 -24.44 8.08
CA ARG A 143 22.85 -25.45 8.83
C ARG A 143 21.38 -25.44 8.42
N ARG A 144 20.74 -26.61 8.47
CA ARG A 144 19.28 -26.74 8.39
C ARG A 144 18.69 -26.62 9.80
N ALA A 145 17.56 -25.93 9.90
CA ALA A 145 16.74 -25.90 11.11
C ALA A 145 16.07 -27.26 11.33
#